data_AF-A0A9X3TBR4-F1
#
_entry.id   AF-A0A9X3TBR4-F1
#
_cell.length_a   1.000
_cell.length_b   1.000
_cell.length_c   1.000
_cell.angle_alpha   90.00
_cell.angle_beta   90.00
_cell.angle_gamma   90.00
#
_symmetry.space_group_name_H-M   'P 1'
#
loop_
_entity.id
_entity.type
_entity.pdbx_description
1 polymer ?
#
loop_
_entity_poly.entity_id
_entity_poly.type
_entity_poly.pdbx_seq_one_letter_code
_entity_poly.pdbx_strand_id
1 'polypeptide(L)'
;MHYQLIELNDASANIECPFCKQAIIDWAQEQYIQPCEHTLFIAMDLGFEFIADRFEECMDQNVDELHEDPNMNIFEALTTTTYENLIILKSDLGVENLFRYVGVSDR
;
A
#
# COMPACT_ATOMS: atom_id res chain seq x y z
N MET A 1 -3.25 13.25 -11.74
CA MET A 1 -2.89 12.37 -10.60
C MET A 1 -3.59 12.91 -9.37
N HIS A 2 -4.55 12.18 -8.81
CA HIS A 2 -5.36 12.65 -7.69
C HIS A 2 -5.48 11.52 -6.67
N TYR A 3 -4.35 11.14 -6.05
CA TYR A 3 -4.39 10.32 -4.86
C TYR A 3 -4.57 11.21 -3.63
N GLN A 4 -5.14 10.64 -2.57
CA GLN A 4 -5.16 11.25 -1.25
C GLN A 4 -4.18 10.51 -0.35
N LEU A 5 -3.18 11.22 0.20
CA LEU A 5 -2.28 10.67 1.20
C LEU A 5 -2.83 10.92 2.61
N ILE A 6 -2.85 9.89 3.44
CA ILE A 6 -3.19 9.98 4.86
C ILE A 6 -2.02 9.41 5.65
N GLU A 7 -1.40 10.23 6.50
CA GLU A 7 -0.34 9.79 7.39
C GLU A 7 -0.93 9.18 8.67
N LEU A 8 -0.45 8.00 9.03
CA LEU A 8 -0.78 7.28 10.25
C LEU A 8 0.41 7.44 11.22
N ASN A 9 0.10 7.90 12.44
CA ASN A 9 1.13 8.28 13.42
C ASN A 9 1.66 7.11 14.26
N ASP A 10 1.13 5.89 14.09
CA ASP A 10 1.43 4.75 14.94
C ASP A 10 1.76 3.51 14.11
N ALA A 11 3.05 3.16 14.11
CA ALA A 11 3.59 1.97 13.44
C ALA A 11 3.03 0.66 14.00
N SER A 12 2.60 0.66 15.27
CA SER A 12 2.08 -0.51 15.98
C SER A 12 0.56 -0.61 15.96
N ALA A 13 -0.13 0.40 15.41
CA ALA A 13 -1.57 0.37 15.27
C ALA A 13 -2.00 -0.49 14.08
N ASN A 14 -3.16 -1.11 14.22
CA ASN A 14 -3.83 -1.78 13.12
C ASN A 14 -4.19 -0.75 12.04
N ILE A 15 -4.13 -1.17 10.77
CA ILE A 15 -4.54 -0.33 9.64
C ILE A 15 -5.90 -0.84 9.16
N GLU A 16 -6.93 -0.02 9.33
CA GLU A 16 -8.29 -0.35 8.91
C GLU A 16 -8.62 0.25 7.54
N CYS A 17 -9.39 -0.50 6.76
CA CYS A 17 -9.99 0.01 5.53
C CYS A 17 -10.99 1.12 5.86
N PRO A 18 -10.89 2.32 5.24
CA PRO A 18 -11.84 3.40 5.50
C PRO A 18 -13.27 3.08 5.03
N PHE A 19 -13.42 2.16 4.07
CA PHE A 19 -14.70 1.80 3.45
C PHE A 19 -15.46 0.71 4.22
N CYS A 20 -14.84 -0.46 4.43
CA CYS A 20 -15.49 -1.59 5.10
C CYS A 20 -15.14 -1.75 6.59
N LYS A 21 -14.19 -0.95 7.12
CA LYS A 21 -13.69 -1.03 8.50
C LYS A 21 -13.02 -2.35 8.88
N GLN A 22 -12.73 -3.21 7.92
CA GLN A 22 -11.90 -4.39 8.15
C GLN A 22 -10.45 -3.97 8.40
N ALA A 23 -9.78 -4.62 9.36
CA ALA A 23 -8.35 -4.46 9.55
C ALA A 23 -7.60 -5.10 8.38
N ILE A 24 -6.98 -4.26 7.54
CA ILE A 24 -6.09 -4.68 6.45
C ILE A 24 -4.76 -5.15 7.03
N ILE A 25 -4.28 -4.45 8.05
CA ILE A 25 -3.15 -4.86 8.88
C ILE A 25 -3.66 -5.06 10.31
N ASP A 26 -3.61 -6.28 10.82
CA ASP A 26 -3.98 -6.66 12.18
C ASP A 26 -2.81 -7.36 12.90
N TRP A 27 -2.12 -6.63 13.76
CA TRP A 27 -0.95 -7.13 14.49
C TRP A 27 -1.27 -8.23 15.50
N ALA A 28 -2.55 -8.41 15.87
CA ALA A 28 -2.97 -9.45 16.80
C ALA A 28 -3.06 -10.85 16.17
N GLN A 29 -2.99 -10.95 14.85
CA GLN A 29 -3.16 -12.20 14.09
C GLN A 29 -1.80 -12.77 13.67
N GLU A 30 -1.70 -14.10 13.57
CA GLU A 30 -0.49 -14.75 13.03
C GLU A 30 -0.24 -14.33 11.58
N GLN A 31 -1.30 -14.28 10.77
CA GLN A 31 -1.29 -13.62 9.47
C GLN A 31 -1.86 -12.21 9.62
N TYR A 32 -0.95 -11.25 9.79
CA TYR A 32 -1.31 -9.86 10.06
C TYR A 32 -1.84 -9.11 8.83
N ILE A 33 -1.60 -9.61 7.61
CA ILE A 33 -2.11 -9.01 6.37
C ILE A 33 -3.44 -9.67 5.98
N GLN A 34 -4.50 -8.87 5.89
CA GLN A 34 -5.85 -9.30 5.53
C GLN A 34 -6.50 -8.33 4.54
N PRO A 35 -6.03 -8.30 3.27
CA PRO A 35 -6.57 -7.43 2.25
C PRO A 35 -8.07 -7.68 2.08
N CYS A 36 -8.81 -6.61 1.88
CA CYS A 36 -10.23 -6.66 1.54
C CYS A 36 -10.43 -6.30 0.07
N GLU A 37 -11.66 -6.37 -0.42
CA GLU A 37 -12.02 -6.01 -1.80
C GLU A 37 -11.59 -4.58 -2.20
N HIS A 38 -11.52 -3.65 -1.25
CA HIS A 38 -11.06 -2.28 -1.46
C HIS A 38 -9.53 -2.13 -1.49
N THR A 39 -8.78 -3.12 -1.02
CA THR A 39 -7.32 -3.06 -0.93
C THR A 39 -6.72 -3.24 -2.32
N LEU A 40 -5.95 -2.25 -2.76
CA LEU A 40 -5.26 -2.25 -4.05
C LEU A 40 -3.83 -2.75 -3.91
N PHE A 41 -3.14 -2.36 -2.84
CA PHE A 41 -1.78 -2.80 -2.57
C PHE A 41 -1.45 -2.63 -1.09
N ILE A 42 -0.46 -3.40 -0.64
CA ILE A 42 0.24 -3.25 0.63
C ILE A 42 1.71 -3.36 0.27
N ALA A 43 2.46 -2.28 0.46
CA ALA A 43 3.86 -2.21 0.10
C ALA A 43 4.66 -1.52 1.18
N MET A 44 5.95 -1.79 1.20
CA MET A 44 6.96 -1.07 1.97
C MET A 44 7.94 -0.42 0.99
N ASP A 45 8.82 0.46 1.44
CA ASP A 45 9.87 1.01 0.56
C ASP A 45 10.74 -0.07 -0.11
N LEU A 46 10.80 -1.26 0.47
CA LEU A 46 11.63 -2.38 0.00
C LEU A 46 10.90 -3.34 -0.96
N GLY A 47 9.58 -3.20 -1.16
CA GLY A 47 8.83 -4.11 -2.04
C GLY A 47 7.35 -4.23 -1.70
N PHE A 48 6.65 -5.06 -2.46
CA PHE A 48 5.22 -5.33 -2.26
C PHE A 48 5.00 -6.56 -1.37
N GLU A 49 4.07 -6.44 -0.43
CA GLU A 49 3.55 -7.57 0.35
C GLU A 49 2.24 -8.09 -0.26
N PHE A 50 1.50 -7.21 -0.92
CA PHE A 50 0.27 -7.52 -1.66
C PHE A 50 0.07 -6.49 -2.76
N ILE A 51 -0.43 -6.94 -3.91
CA ILE A 51 -0.95 -6.09 -4.97
C ILE A 51 -2.17 -6.78 -5.58
N ALA A 52 -3.20 -6.01 -5.91
CA ALA A 52 -4.37 -6.50 -6.62
C ALA A 52 -4.12 -6.35 -8.13
N ASP A 53 -4.47 -7.37 -8.91
CA ASP A 53 -4.31 -7.40 -10.37
C ASP A 53 -4.83 -6.12 -11.04
N ARG A 54 -6.00 -5.63 -10.60
CA ARG A 54 -6.64 -4.42 -11.12
C ARG A 54 -5.80 -3.14 -10.98
N PHE A 55 -4.93 -3.09 -9.97
CA PHE A 55 -4.01 -1.97 -9.77
C PHE A 55 -2.70 -2.21 -10.52
N GLU A 56 -2.18 -3.44 -10.48
CA GLU A 56 -0.97 -3.84 -11.20
C GLU A 56 -1.08 -3.59 -12.72
N GLU A 57 -2.23 -3.89 -13.32
CA GLU A 57 -2.52 -3.61 -14.74
C GLU A 57 -2.47 -2.12 -15.09
N CYS A 58 -2.60 -1.23 -14.11
CA CYS A 58 -2.53 0.22 -14.30
C CYS A 58 -1.12 0.78 -14.09
N MET A 59 -0.18 0.00 -13.54
CA MET A 59 1.18 0.45 -13.28
C MET A 59 1.98 0.50 -14.58
N ASP A 60 2.86 1.49 -14.70
CA ASP A 60 3.73 1.66 -15.86
C ASP A 60 4.84 0.59 -15.93
N GLN A 61 5.24 0.06 -14.78
CA GLN A 61 6.25 -0.99 -14.61
C GLN A 61 5.64 -2.10 -13.77
N ASN A 62 5.81 -3.35 -14.21
CA ASN A 62 5.28 -4.49 -13.47
C ASN A 62 6.06 -4.70 -12.16
N VAL A 63 5.42 -5.34 -11.17
CA VAL A 63 6.02 -5.62 -9.87
C VAL A 63 7.30 -6.45 -9.99
N ASP A 64 7.36 -7.45 -10.87
CA ASP A 64 8.56 -8.27 -11.06
C ASP A 64 9.73 -7.42 -11.56
N GLU A 65 9.49 -6.55 -12.54
CA GLU A 65 10.51 -5.64 -13.08
C GLU A 65 10.96 -4.62 -12.03
N LEU A 66 10.06 -4.19 -11.16
CA LEU A 66 10.36 -3.24 -10.10
C LEU A 66 11.26 -3.85 -9.02
N HIS A 67 11.08 -5.14 -8.70
CA HIS A 67 11.94 -5.86 -7.76
C HIS A 67 13.37 -6.05 -8.28
N GLU A 68 13.57 -6.07 -9.60
CA GLU A 68 14.90 -6.19 -10.22
C GLU A 68 15.64 -4.84 -10.33
N ASP A 69 14.95 -3.71 -10.14
CA ASP A 69 15.56 -2.37 -10.23
C ASP A 69 16.34 -2.00 -8.95
N PRO A 70 17.67 -1.84 -9.02
CA PRO A 70 18.47 -1.42 -7.87
C PRO A 70 18.17 0.01 -7.39
N ASN A 71 17.48 0.83 -8.20
CA ASN A 71 17.03 2.18 -7.84
C ASN A 71 15.51 2.25 -7.62
N MET A 72 14.86 1.11 -7.38
CA MET A 72 13.43 1.03 -7.11
C MET A 72 12.97 2.10 -6.11
N ASN A 73 11.91 2.81 -6.48
CA ASN A 73 11.19 3.70 -5.60
C ASN A 73 9.70 3.33 -5.59
N ILE A 74 9.32 2.52 -4.59
CA ILE A 74 7.93 2.04 -4.45
C ILE A 74 6.96 3.20 -4.35
N PHE A 75 7.27 4.20 -3.52
CA PHE A 75 6.36 5.33 -3.34
C PHE A 75 6.14 6.11 -4.63
N GLU A 76 7.18 6.28 -5.44
CA GLU A 76 7.07 6.88 -6.76
C GLU A 76 6.19 6.04 -7.69
N ALA A 77 6.44 4.73 -7.81
CA ALA A 77 5.63 3.84 -8.64
C ALA A 77 4.13 3.85 -8.25
N LEU A 78 3.84 3.88 -6.94
CA LEU A 78 2.47 3.96 -6.41
C LEU A 78 1.79 5.29 -6.73
N THR A 79 2.54 6.40 -6.69
CA THR A 79 1.98 7.76 -6.82
C THR A 79 1.93 8.26 -8.27
N THR A 80 2.72 7.69 -9.17
CA THR A 80 2.62 7.93 -10.62
C THR A 80 1.49 7.12 -11.25
N THR A 81 1.17 5.94 -10.69
CA THR A 81 0.06 5.11 -11.16
C THR A 81 -1.27 5.85 -11.00
N THR A 82 -2.00 6.03 -12.10
CA THR A 82 -3.28 6.72 -12.08
C THR A 82 -4.41 5.72 -11.80
N TYR A 83 -5.05 5.86 -10.64
CA TYR A 83 -6.20 5.06 -10.24
C TYR A 83 -7.31 5.93 -9.66
N GLU A 84 -8.57 5.56 -9.89
CA GLU A 84 -9.73 6.32 -9.46
C GLU A 84 -9.94 6.21 -7.94
N ASN A 85 -10.20 7.36 -7.29
CA ASN A 85 -10.43 7.47 -5.83
C ASN A 85 -9.34 6.80 -4.97
N LEU A 86 -8.08 6.85 -5.42
CA LEU A 86 -6.96 6.24 -4.70
C LEU A 86 -6.68 6.99 -3.39
N ILE A 87 -6.80 6.28 -2.27
CA ILE A 87 -6.32 6.72 -0.96
C ILE A 87 -5.11 5.87 -0.59
N ILE A 88 -4.03 6.53 -0.19
CA ILE A 88 -2.81 5.90 0.29
C ILE A 88 -2.68 6.19 1.78
N LEU A 89 -2.72 5.15 2.60
CA LEU A 89 -2.43 5.22 4.02
C LEU A 89 -0.92 4.97 4.19
N LYS A 90 -0.20 5.97 4.69
CA LYS A 90 1.25 5.90 4.93
C LYS A 90 1.50 5.77 6.43
N SER A 91 2.14 4.68 6.85
CA SER A 91 2.54 4.47 8.25
C SER A 91 4.06 4.30 8.34
N ASP A 92 4.65 4.73 9.44
CA ASP A 92 6.05 4.46 9.77
C ASP A 92 6.24 2.97 10.12
N LEU A 93 7.40 2.39 9.83
CA LEU A 93 7.73 1.00 10.21
C LEU A 93 8.46 0.88 11.56
N GLY A 94 8.73 1.99 12.24
CA GLY A 94 9.50 2.06 13.48
C GLY A 94 11.01 1.90 13.26
N VAL A 95 11.47 1.90 12.00
CA VAL A 95 12.87 1.73 11.59
C VAL A 95 13.25 2.79 10.56
N GLU A 96 14.45 3.34 10.71
CA GLU A 96 15.04 4.48 9.98
C GLU A 96 14.45 4.77 8.59
N ASN A 97 13.56 5.76 8.50
CA ASN A 97 12.98 6.31 7.26
C ASN A 97 12.29 5.29 6.34
N LEU A 98 11.84 4.15 6.88
CA LEU A 98 11.05 3.19 6.14
C LEU A 98 9.58 3.31 6.50
N PHE A 99 8.75 3.23 5.48
CA PHE A 99 7.31 3.39 5.54
C PHE A 99 6.61 2.18 4.94
N ARG A 100 5.38 2.00 5.40
CA ARG A 100 4.38 1.12 4.81
C ARG A 100 3.34 1.97 4.11
N TYR A 101 2.94 1.54 2.94
CA TYR A 101 1.91 2.14 2.11
C TYR A 101 0.78 1.14 1.88
N VAL A 102 -0.43 1.52 2.25
CA VAL A 102 -1.64 0.74 1.99
C VAL A 102 -2.53 1.54 1.05
N GLY A 103 -2.73 1.01 -0.16
CA GLY A 103 -3.60 1.59 -1.16
C GLY A 103 -5.01 1.06 -1.05
N VAL A 104 -6.00 1.95 -1.02
CA VAL A 104 -7.42 1.59 -1.02
C VAL A 104 -8.22 2.46 -1.97
N SER A 105 -9.27 1.90 -2.55
CA SER A 105 -10.26 2.61 -3.38
C SER A 105 -11.66 2.04 -3.15
N ASP A 106 -12.69 2.86 -3.38
CA ASP A 106 -14.11 2.49 -3.27
C ASP A 106 -14.65 1.74 -4.49
N ARG A 107 -13.83 1.61 -5.53
CA ARG A 107 -14.16 0.91 -6.77
C ARG A 107 -14.11 -0.60 -6.63
#